data_AF-A0A8T9CC36-F1
#
_entry.id   AF-A0A8T9CC36-F1
#
_cell.length_a   1.000
_cell.length_b   1.000
_cell.length_c   1.000
_cell.angle_alpha   90.00
_cell.angle_beta   90.00
_cell.angle_gamma   90.00
#
_symmetry.space_group_name_H-M   'P 1'
#
loop_
_entity.id
_entity.type
_entity.pdbx_description
1 polymer ?
#
loop_
_entity_poly.entity_id
_entity_poly.type
_entity_poly.pdbx_seq_one_letter_code
_entity_poly.pdbx_strand_id
1 'polypeptide(L)'
;MYSSPGDPLFYFIHAALDRIWDQWQRADWDTRKSEISGPDTMFAYPFNFFGDIPYTNITLDYPLHYDNFGDDVKISDIMDTAADNLCYQYV
;
A
#
# COMPACT_ATOMS: atom_id res chain seq x y z
N MET A 1 -15.23 6.16 -4.69
CA MET A 1 -14.19 5.40 -3.96
C MET A 1 -14.53 3.92 -3.91
N TYR A 2 -15.62 3.51 -3.27
CA TYR A 2 -15.90 2.09 -2.97
C TYR A 2 -16.11 1.16 -4.18
N SER A 3 -16.68 1.66 -5.28
CA SER A 3 -17.02 0.82 -6.45
C SER A 3 -16.09 1.05 -7.64
N SER A 4 -14.96 1.75 -7.47
CA SER A 4 -14.04 2.00 -8.58
C SER A 4 -13.47 0.73 -9.24
N PRO A 5 -13.23 -0.39 -8.54
CA PRO A 5 -12.75 -1.62 -9.18
C PRO A 5 -13.75 -2.29 -10.13
N GLY A 6 -15.01 -1.83 -10.16
CA GLY A 6 -16.02 -2.30 -11.11
C GLY A 6 -15.77 -1.83 -12.55
N ASP A 7 -14.97 -0.78 -12.75
CA ASP A 7 -14.49 -0.37 -14.07
C ASP A 7 -13.14 -1.08 -14.37
N PRO A 8 -13.02 -1.83 -15.50
CA PRO A 8 -11.78 -2.51 -15.86
C PRO A 8 -10.55 -1.61 -15.97
N LEU A 9 -10.72 -0.30 -16.24
CA LEU A 9 -9.59 0.64 -16.30
C LEU A 9 -8.92 0.85 -14.94
N PHE A 10 -9.61 0.55 -13.83
CA PHE A 10 -9.08 0.64 -12.47
C PHE A 10 -7.73 -0.08 -12.34
N TYR A 11 -7.61 -1.28 -12.89
CA TYR A 11 -6.41 -2.11 -12.75
C TYR A 11 -5.21 -1.53 -13.50
N PHE A 12 -5.44 -0.94 -14.68
CA PHE A 12 -4.36 -0.26 -15.43
C PHE A 12 -3.89 1.01 -14.72
N ILE A 13 -4.83 1.78 -14.17
CA ILE A 13 -4.53 2.99 -13.41
C ILE A 13 -3.73 2.63 -12.15
N HIS A 14 -4.13 1.62 -11.40
CA HIS A 14 -3.43 1.18 -10.20
C HIS A 14 -2.09 0.51 -10.49
N ALA A 15 -1.94 -0.21 -11.61
CA ALA A 15 -0.63 -0.72 -12.04
C ALA A 15 0.34 0.42 -12.41
N ALA A 16 -0.16 1.52 -13.00
CA ALA A 16 0.66 2.70 -13.25
C ALA A 16 1.06 3.41 -11.94
N LEU A 17 0.18 3.43 -10.94
CA LEU A 17 0.49 3.97 -9.62
C LEU A 17 1.55 3.11 -8.90
N ASP A 18 1.41 1.79 -8.93
CA ASP A 18 2.39 0.86 -8.35
C ASP A 18 3.76 0.99 -9.01
N ARG A 19 3.82 1.16 -10.34
CA ARG A 19 5.06 1.47 -11.06
C ARG A 19 5.74 2.74 -10.53
N ILE A 20 4.98 3.80 -10.30
CA ILE A 20 5.52 5.07 -9.78
C ILE A 20 6.07 4.85 -8.37
N TRP A 21 5.38 4.05 -7.56
CA TRP A 21 5.82 3.71 -6.21
C TRP A 21 7.10 2.86 -6.21
N ASP A 22 7.17 1.80 -7.01
CA ASP A 22 8.38 0.98 -7.18
C ASP A 22 9.57 1.84 -7.64
N GLN A 23 9.37 2.71 -8.64
CA GLN A 23 10.42 3.64 -9.09
C GLN A 23 10.90 4.57 -7.96
N TRP A 24 9.97 5.09 -7.14
CA TRP A 24 10.31 5.89 -5.98
C TRP A 24 11.08 5.08 -4.93
N GLN A 25 10.69 3.84 -4.64
CA GLN A 25 11.40 2.98 -3.69
C GLN A 25 12.82 2.66 -4.19
N ARG A 26 12.96 2.26 -5.46
CA ARG A 26 14.24 1.87 -6.08
C ARG A 26 15.25 3.02 -6.13
N ALA A 27 14.80 4.28 -6.13
CA ALA A 27 15.68 5.44 -6.12
C ALA A 27 16.48 5.63 -4.81
N ASP A 28 16.05 5.03 -3.69
CA ASP A 28 16.82 4.91 -2.45
C ASP A 28 16.39 3.63 -1.71
N TRP A 29 16.79 2.49 -2.28
CA TRP A 29 16.27 1.19 -1.88
C TRP A 29 16.51 0.86 -0.40
N ASP A 30 17.70 1.19 0.12
CA ASP A 30 18.08 0.83 1.49
C ASP A 30 17.17 1.48 2.54
N THR A 31 16.70 2.69 2.27
CA THR A 31 15.76 3.41 3.14
C THR A 31 14.30 3.08 2.81
N ARG A 32 13.93 3.20 1.53
CA ARG A 32 12.52 3.28 1.09
C ARG A 32 11.81 1.93 1.00
N LYS A 33 12.54 0.82 0.96
CA LYS A 33 11.93 -0.53 1.04
C LYS A 33 11.21 -0.78 2.36
N SER A 34 11.52 0.00 3.40
CA SER A 34 10.95 -0.12 4.75
C SER A 34 10.26 1.16 5.23
N GLU A 35 10.15 2.17 4.37
CA GLU A 35 9.56 3.45 4.76
C GLU A 35 8.04 3.35 4.76
N ILE A 36 7.42 3.52 5.93
CA ILE A 36 5.98 3.44 6.13
C ILE A 36 5.53 4.46 7.18
N SER A 37 4.33 5.01 6.99
CA SER A 37 3.74 5.95 7.93
C SER A 37 2.24 6.06 7.72
N GLY A 38 1.57 6.68 8.69
CA GLY A 38 0.17 7.06 8.57
C GLY A 38 -0.78 6.18 9.39
N PRO A 39 -2.00 6.69 9.62
CA PRO A 39 -3.02 6.01 10.39
C PRO A 39 -3.74 4.92 9.56
N ASP A 40 -4.25 3.91 10.25
CA ASP A 40 -5.18 2.90 9.71
C ASP A 40 -6.57 3.47 9.36
N THR A 41 -6.85 4.68 9.83
CA THR A 41 -8.17 5.30 9.75
C THR A 41 -8.11 6.54 8.85
N MET A 42 -8.99 6.58 7.85
CA MET A 42 -9.10 7.70 6.93
C MET A 42 -9.42 9.00 7.69
N PHE A 43 -8.73 10.09 7.35
CA PHE A 43 -8.84 11.40 8.00
C PHE A 43 -8.52 11.40 9.51
N ALA A 44 -7.72 10.45 10.00
CA ALA A 44 -7.06 10.62 11.29
C ALA A 44 -5.81 11.53 11.17
N TYR A 45 -5.15 11.84 12.28
CA TYR A 45 -3.94 12.68 12.30
C TYR A 45 -2.89 12.17 11.30
N PRO A 46 -2.22 13.04 10.52
CA PRO A 46 -2.25 14.51 10.57
C PRO A 46 -3.34 15.17 9.72
N PHE A 47 -4.30 14.40 9.20
CA PHE A 47 -5.35 14.82 8.28
C PHE A 47 -6.74 14.83 8.92
N ASN A 48 -6.81 15.10 10.23
CA ASN A 48 -8.00 15.22 11.06
C ASN A 48 -8.84 16.47 10.77
N PHE A 49 -9.17 16.70 9.50
CA PHE A 49 -9.94 17.85 9.01
C PHE A 49 -11.37 17.91 9.55
N PHE A 50 -11.89 16.79 10.06
CA PHE A 50 -13.26 16.63 10.58
C PHE A 50 -13.31 16.37 12.09
N GLY A 51 -12.21 16.62 12.80
CA GLY A 51 -12.05 16.34 14.23
C GLY A 51 -11.17 15.13 14.50
N ASP A 52 -10.83 14.94 15.77
CA ASP A 52 -9.95 13.85 16.20
C ASP A 52 -10.67 12.50 16.12
N ILE A 53 -10.06 11.56 15.41
CA ILE A 53 -10.56 10.19 15.23
C ILE A 53 -9.53 9.25 15.87
N PRO A 54 -9.93 8.29 16.72
CA PRO A 54 -9.02 7.25 17.21
C PRO A 54 -8.42 6.45 16.05
N TYR A 55 -7.12 6.17 16.09
CA TYR A 55 -6.42 5.45 15.05
C TYR A 55 -5.21 4.70 15.62
N THR A 56 -4.69 3.76 14.84
CA THR A 56 -3.40 3.13 15.07
C THR A 56 -2.46 3.48 13.93
N ASN A 57 -1.19 3.80 14.24
CA ASN A 57 -0.20 3.98 13.19
C ASN A 57 0.15 2.64 12.56
N ILE A 58 0.14 2.59 11.23
CA ILE A 58 0.53 1.42 10.47
C ILE A 58 2.05 1.22 10.60
N THR A 59 2.46 -0.04 10.74
CA THR A 59 3.86 -0.48 10.73
C THR A 59 4.03 -1.57 9.68
N LEU A 60 5.27 -1.98 9.40
CA LEU A 60 5.53 -3.09 8.46
C LEU A 60 4.90 -4.42 8.90
N ASP A 61 4.69 -4.62 10.21
CA ASP A 61 4.04 -5.82 10.75
C ASP A 61 2.50 -5.78 10.68
N TYR A 62 1.92 -4.67 10.24
CA TYR A 62 0.47 -4.52 10.16
C TYR A 62 -0.11 -5.52 9.14
N PRO A 63 -1.15 -6.30 9.50
CA PRO A 63 -1.79 -7.23 8.59
C PRO A 63 -2.75 -6.51 7.64
N LEU A 64 -2.63 -6.78 6.35
CA LEU A 64 -3.62 -6.40 5.34
C LEU A 64 -4.59 -7.56 5.13
N HIS A 65 -5.88 -7.25 5.25
CA HIS A 65 -6.95 -8.21 5.10
C HIS A 65 -7.53 -8.17 3.69
N TYR A 66 -7.58 -9.32 3.02
CA TYR A 66 -8.11 -9.48 1.66
C TYR A 66 -9.30 -10.44 1.63
N ASP A 67 -10.30 -10.16 2.47
CA ASP A 67 -11.51 -10.98 2.62
C ASP A 67 -12.11 -11.38 1.27
N ASN A 68 -12.30 -12.68 1.05
CA ASN A 68 -12.83 -13.30 -0.18
C ASN A 68 -11.93 -13.19 -1.43
N PHE A 69 -10.71 -12.67 -1.29
CA PHE A 69 -9.75 -12.52 -2.39
C PHE A 69 -8.45 -13.30 -2.19
N GLY A 70 -8.00 -13.45 -0.94
CA GLY A 70 -6.77 -14.16 -0.60
C GLY A 70 -6.52 -14.24 0.90
N ASP A 71 -5.36 -14.77 1.25
CA ASP A 71 -4.89 -14.82 2.63
C ASP A 71 -4.43 -13.42 3.11
N ASP A 72 -4.46 -13.21 4.42
CA ASP A 72 -3.88 -12.04 5.05
C ASP A 72 -2.36 -12.00 4.84
N VAL A 73 -1.82 -10.83 4.52
CA VAL A 73 -0.37 -10.61 4.34
C VAL A 73 0.10 -9.46 5.19
N LYS A 74 1.34 -9.49 5.67
CA LYS A 74 1.93 -8.31 6.30
C LYS A 74 2.39 -7.33 5.24
N ILE A 75 2.42 -6.05 5.60
CA ILE A 75 2.97 -5.03 4.69
C ILE A 75 4.43 -5.34 4.35
N SER A 76 5.24 -5.80 5.32
CA SER A 76 6.63 -6.21 5.10
C SER A 76 6.82 -7.19 3.95
N ASP A 77 5.82 -8.04 3.71
CA ASP A 77 5.91 -9.12 2.73
C ASP A 77 5.69 -8.60 1.31
N ILE A 78 5.12 -7.40 1.14
CA ILE A 78 4.71 -6.86 -0.17
C ILE A 78 5.41 -5.53 -0.54
N MET A 79 6.45 -5.13 0.20
CA MET A 79 7.20 -3.90 -0.09
C MET A 79 8.20 -4.03 -1.24
N ASP A 80 8.45 -5.24 -1.76
CA ASP A 80 9.40 -5.50 -2.84
C ASP A 80 8.76 -6.30 -3.98
N THR A 81 8.51 -5.63 -5.09
CA THR A 81 7.96 -6.22 -6.33
C THR A 81 8.82 -7.38 -6.86
N ALA A 82 10.12 -7.36 -6.61
CA ALA A 82 11.08 -8.35 -7.10
C ALA A 82 11.38 -9.48 -6.08
N ALA A 83 10.79 -9.44 -4.89
CA ALA A 83 10.92 -10.53 -3.92
C ALA A 83 10.20 -11.80 -4.42
N ASP A 84 10.63 -12.97 -3.92
CA ASP A 84 10.19 -14.28 -4.44
C ASP A 84 8.67 -14.49 -4.45
N ASN A 85 7.93 -13.85 -3.53
CA ASN A 85 6.48 -13.98 -3.42
C ASN A 85 5.69 -13.12 -4.43
N LEU A 86 6.28 -12.04 -4.96
CA LEU A 86 5.67 -11.17 -5.98
C LEU A 86 6.31 -11.38 -7.35
N CYS A 87 7.64 -11.38 -7.41
CA CYS A 87 8.48 -11.78 -8.53
C CYS A 87 8.13 -11.10 -9.88
N TYR A 88 7.87 -9.79 -9.87
CA TYR A 88 7.62 -9.01 -11.07
C TYR A 88 8.44 -7.71 -11.13
N GLN A 89 8.54 -7.12 -12.33
CA GLN A 89 9.20 -5.84 -12.57
C GLN A 89 8.45 -5.04 -13.63
N TYR A 90 8.49 -3.72 -13.52
CA TYR A 90 7.94 -2.81 -14.52
C TYR A 90 9.01 -2.45 -15.57
N VAL A 91 8.60 -2.47 -16.85
CA VAL A 91 9.42 -2.05 -18.00
C VAL A 91 9.01 -0.66 -18.47
#